data_AF-A0A1F5CVS4-F1
#
_entry.id   AF-A0A1F5CVS4-F1
#
_cell.length_a   1.000
_cell.length_b   1.000
_cell.length_c   1.000
_cell.angle_alpha   90.00
_cell.angle_beta   90.00
_cell.angle_gamma   90.00
#
_symmetry.space_group_name_H-M   'P 1'
#
loop_
_entity.id
_entity.type
_entity.pdbx_description
1 polymer ?
#
loop_
_entity_poly.entity_id
_entity_poly.type
_entity_poly.pdbx_seq_one_letter_code
_entity_poly.pdbx_strand_id
1 'polypeptide(L)'
;MAEEFAAPSLIHGGIAERREYQERIVQTRLRENTLIILPTGLGKTVIAAMVAIERLRTFPDGRILAWAPTKPLVEQHCMRFKEFLNRRKYNVSSYSSC
;
A
#
# COMPACT_ATOMS: atom_id res chain seq x y z
N MET A 1 -2.84 -10.77 -21.50
CA MET A 1 -2.63 -9.30 -21.50
C MET A 1 -2.18 -8.93 -20.11
N ALA A 2 -0.91 -8.57 -19.95
CA ALA A 2 -0.37 -8.13 -18.66
C ALA A 2 -0.92 -6.72 -18.41
N GLU A 3 -1.91 -6.58 -17.52
CA GLU A 3 -2.28 -5.27 -17.03
C GLU A 3 -1.04 -4.66 -16.37
N GLU A 4 -0.67 -3.46 -16.83
CA GLU A 4 0.42 -2.68 -16.28
C GLU A 4 0.09 -2.37 -14.82
N PHE A 5 0.64 -3.20 -13.93
CA PHE A 5 0.51 -3.05 -12.48
C PHE A 5 1.02 -1.67 -12.09
N ALA A 6 0.44 -1.01 -11.08
CA ALA A 6 0.87 0.33 -10.69
C ALA A 6 2.04 0.34 -9.67
N ALA A 7 2.37 -0.80 -9.05
CA ALA A 7 3.55 -0.91 -8.18
C ALA A 7 4.94 -0.76 -8.84
N PRO A 8 5.15 -0.87 -10.17
CA PRO A 8 6.41 -0.57 -10.82
C PRO A 8 6.95 0.81 -10.43
N SER A 9 6.11 1.82 -10.13
CA SER A 9 6.61 3.12 -9.69
C SER A 9 7.28 3.09 -8.30
N LEU A 10 6.81 2.21 -7.40
CA LEU A 10 7.46 2.00 -6.10
C LEU A 10 8.80 1.27 -6.24
N ILE A 11 8.82 0.31 -7.15
CA ILE A 11 9.93 -0.62 -7.35
C ILE A 11 11.06 0.05 -8.15
N HIS A 12 10.73 0.68 -9.29
CA HIS A 12 11.68 1.41 -10.12
C HIS A 12 12.12 2.74 -9.49
N GLY A 13 11.31 3.31 -8.60
CA GLY A 13 11.68 4.48 -7.81
C GLY A 13 12.68 4.21 -6.68
N GLY A 14 13.10 2.94 -6.48
CA GLY A 14 14.05 2.54 -5.44
C GLY A 14 13.47 2.58 -4.01
N ILE A 15 12.16 2.79 -3.85
CA ILE A 15 11.50 2.93 -2.55
C ILE A 15 11.24 1.55 -1.93
N ALA A 16 11.00 0.53 -2.76
CA ALA A 16 10.81 -0.84 -2.33
C ALA A 16 11.52 -1.83 -3.28
N GLU A 17 12.11 -2.86 -2.71
CA GLU A 17 12.73 -3.94 -3.48
C GLU A 17 11.67 -4.84 -4.12
N ARG A 18 11.89 -5.23 -5.38
CA ARG A 18 11.03 -6.16 -6.10
C ARG A 18 11.08 -7.55 -5.47
N ARG A 19 9.94 -8.05 -5.01
CA ARG A 19 9.80 -9.43 -4.52
C ARG A 19 8.59 -10.09 -5.16
N GLU A 20 8.80 -11.20 -5.86
CA GLU A 20 7.76 -11.88 -6.64
C GLU A 20 6.57 -12.32 -5.78
N TYR A 21 6.80 -12.81 -4.56
CA TYR A 21 5.71 -13.21 -3.67
C TYR A 21 4.79 -12.03 -3.32
N GLN A 22 5.32 -10.81 -3.23
CA GLN A 22 4.51 -9.63 -2.95
C GLN A 22 3.60 -9.30 -4.13
N GLU A 23 4.12 -9.37 -5.36
CA GLU A 23 3.36 -9.15 -6.60
C GLU A 23 2.23 -10.20 -6.74
N ARG A 24 2.55 -11.48 -6.53
CA ARG A 24 1.54 -12.55 -6.56
C ARG A 24 0.44 -12.34 -5.53
N ILE A 25 0.79 -11.97 -4.28
CA ILE A 25 -0.20 -11.67 -3.23
C ILE A 25 -1.13 -10.52 -3.65
N VAL A 26 -0.59 -9.45 -4.23
CA VAL A 26 -1.41 -8.30 -4.65
C VAL A 26 -2.35 -8.70 -5.79
N GLN A 27 -1.84 -9.38 -6.82
CA GLN A 27 -2.62 -9.79 -7.98
C GLN A 27 -3.85 -10.64 -7.60
N THR A 28 -3.69 -11.56 -6.64
CA THR A 28 -4.81 -12.40 -6.18
C THR A 28 -5.87 -11.59 -5.40
N ARG A 29 -5.48 -10.51 -4.72
CA ARG A 29 -6.35 -9.80 -3.73
C ARG A 29 -7.11 -8.60 -4.28
N LEU A 30 -6.95 -8.26 -5.55
CA LEU A 30 -7.70 -7.15 -6.15
C LEU A 30 -9.18 -7.46 -6.33
N ARG A 31 -9.58 -8.73 -6.31
CA ARG A 31 -10.95 -9.17 -6.63
C ARG A 31 -11.84 -9.45 -5.43
N GLU A 32 -11.26 -9.70 -4.25
CA GLU A 32 -12.00 -10.17 -3.07
C GLU A 32 -11.41 -9.63 -1.77
N ASN A 33 -12.18 -9.74 -0.68
CA ASN A 33 -11.71 -9.39 0.67
C ASN A 33 -10.76 -10.47 1.16
N THR A 34 -9.60 -10.09 1.72
CA THR A 34 -8.60 -11.11 2.03
C THR A 34 -7.74 -10.74 3.25
N LEU A 35 -7.45 -11.70 4.13
CA LEU A 35 -6.57 -11.57 5.31
C LEU A 35 -5.13 -12.04 5.02
N ILE A 36 -4.13 -11.15 5.08
CA ILE A 36 -2.72 -11.49 4.77
C ILE A 36 -2.03 -11.91 6.06
N ILE A 37 -1.53 -13.15 6.12
CA ILE A 37 -0.72 -13.64 7.24
C ILE A 37 0.72 -13.80 6.75
N LEU A 38 1.60 -12.93 7.23
CA LEU A 38 3.03 -12.97 6.94
C LEU A 38 3.80 -12.67 8.24
N PRO A 39 5.02 -13.20 8.44
CA PRO A 39 5.95 -12.74 9.47
C PRO A 39 6.33 -11.25 9.35
N THR A 40 6.78 -10.64 10.45
CA THR A 40 7.36 -9.28 10.43
C THR A 40 8.64 -9.25 9.59
N GLY A 41 8.95 -8.11 8.98
CA GLY A 41 10.12 -7.97 8.10
C GLY A 41 9.91 -8.34 6.63
N LEU A 42 8.84 -9.08 6.28
CA LEU A 42 8.55 -9.47 4.89
C LEU A 42 7.83 -8.42 4.02
N GLY A 43 7.70 -7.19 4.53
CA GLY A 43 7.15 -6.08 3.76
C GLY A 43 5.61 -6.02 3.69
N LYS A 44 4.90 -6.40 4.76
CA LYS A 44 3.43 -6.25 4.84
C LYS A 44 2.95 -4.84 4.47
N THR A 45 3.65 -3.80 4.94
CA THR A 45 3.34 -2.40 4.63
C THR A 45 3.52 -2.09 3.15
N VAL A 46 4.53 -2.67 2.49
CA VAL A 46 4.76 -2.50 1.05
C VAL A 46 3.62 -3.15 0.27
N ILE A 47 3.21 -4.37 0.65
CA ILE A 47 2.06 -5.03 0.05
C ILE A 47 0.79 -4.19 0.21
N ALA A 48 0.54 -3.64 1.40
CA ALA A 48 -0.61 -2.76 1.64
C ALA A 48 -0.58 -1.51 0.75
N ALA A 49 0.60 -0.90 0.56
CA ALA A 49 0.76 0.24 -0.33
C ALA A 49 0.53 -0.13 -1.80
N MET A 50 1.01 -1.30 -2.25
CA MET A 50 0.76 -1.78 -3.61
C MET A 50 -0.73 -2.01 -3.87
N VAL A 51 -1.43 -2.68 -2.95
CA VAL A 51 -2.90 -2.84 -3.02
C VAL A 51 -3.57 -1.47 -3.04
N ALA A 52 -3.10 -0.52 -2.23
CA ALA A 52 -3.69 0.80 -2.14
C ALA A 52 -3.57 1.61 -3.45
N ILE A 53 -2.39 1.62 -4.06
CA ILE A 53 -2.17 2.31 -5.34
C ILE A 53 -3.06 1.70 -6.42
N GLU A 54 -3.13 0.38 -6.49
CA GLU A 54 -3.93 -0.31 -7.50
C GLU A 54 -5.42 -0.04 -7.31
N ARG A 55 -5.92 -0.08 -6.07
CA ARG A 55 -7.31 0.27 -5.74
C ARG A 55 -7.65 1.72 -6.10
N LEU A 56 -6.78 2.67 -5.81
CA LEU A 56 -6.98 4.08 -6.17
C LEU A 56 -6.88 4.32 -7.69
N ARG A 57 -6.15 3.46 -8.42
CA ARG A 57 -6.12 3.49 -9.88
C ARG A 57 -7.42 2.97 -10.48
N THR A 58 -7.94 1.86 -9.96
CA THR A 58 -9.20 1.26 -10.43
C THR A 58 -10.41 2.11 -10.04
N PHE A 59 -10.38 2.74 -8.87
CA PHE A 59 -11.45 3.58 -8.34
C PHE A 59 -10.92 4.99 -8.03
N PRO A 60 -10.92 5.90 -9.02
CA PRO A 60 -10.33 7.24 -8.88
C PRO A 60 -10.90 8.07 -7.72
N ASP A 61 -12.20 7.93 -7.45
CA ASP A 61 -12.91 8.60 -6.35
C ASP A 61 -12.90 7.79 -5.04
N GLY A 62 -12.25 6.63 -5.05
CA GLY A 62 -12.13 5.73 -3.92
C GLY A 62 -11.30 6.33 -2.78
N ARG A 63 -11.55 5.83 -1.57
CA ARG A 63 -10.77 6.20 -0.38
C ARG A 63 -10.24 4.95 0.30
N ILE A 64 -9.09 5.10 0.95
CA ILE A 64 -8.43 4.01 1.66
C ILE A 64 -8.26 4.42 3.12
N LEU A 65 -8.62 3.49 4.00
CA LEU A 65 -8.50 3.65 5.44
C LEU A 65 -7.51 2.60 5.96
N ALA A 66 -6.36 3.06 6.46
CA ALA A 66 -5.41 2.21 7.16
C ALA A 66 -5.57 2.40 8.67
N TRP A 67 -5.82 1.32 9.39
CA TRP A 67 -5.95 1.34 10.85
C TRP A 67 -4.70 0.80 11.53
N ALA A 68 -4.37 1.41 12.66
CA ALA A 68 -3.29 0.99 13.53
C ALA A 68 -3.72 1.12 15.00
N PRO A 69 -3.25 0.24 15.89
CA PRO A 69 -3.75 0.18 17.27
C PRO A 69 -3.20 1.29 18.18
N THR A 70 -2.10 1.95 17.81
CA THR A 70 -1.45 2.97 18.65
C THR A 70 -1.06 4.20 17.84
N LYS A 71 -1.03 5.37 18.48
CA LYS A 71 -0.62 6.63 17.85
C LYS A 71 0.75 6.56 17.16
N PRO A 72 1.83 6.01 17.77
CA PRO A 72 3.12 5.88 17.08
C PRO A 72 3.04 5.04 15.79
N LEU A 73 2.23 3.99 15.78
CA LEU A 73 2.04 3.17 14.57
C LEU A 73 1.23 3.91 13.49
N VAL A 74 0.23 4.70 13.88
CA VAL A 74 -0.51 5.57 12.95
C VAL A 74 0.44 6.55 12.27
N GLU A 75 1.29 7.24 13.04
CA GLU A 75 2.26 8.20 12.52
C GLU A 75 3.30 7.52 11.62
N GLN A 76 3.84 6.38 12.05
CA GLN A 76 4.80 5.58 11.26
C GLN A 76 4.20 5.13 9.93
N HIS A 77 2.97 4.62 9.94
CA HIS A 77 2.28 4.21 8.72
C HIS A 77 1.98 5.42 7.83
N CYS A 78 1.50 6.53 8.38
CA CYS A 78 1.27 7.75 7.61
C CYS A 78 2.53 8.23 6.88
N MET A 79 3.68 8.25 7.56
CA MET A 79 4.96 8.60 6.94
C MET A 79 5.31 7.64 5.81
N ARG A 80 5.23 6.32 6.05
CA ARG A 80 5.52 5.31 5.01
C ARG A 80 4.58 5.40 3.82
N PHE A 81 3.28 5.58 4.04
CA PHE A 81 2.32 5.73 2.96
C PHE A 81 2.56 7.02 2.16
N LYS A 82 3.01 8.11 2.79
CA LYS A 82 3.40 9.34 2.08
C LYS A 82 4.67 9.18 1.22
N GLU A 83 5.58 8.30 1.61
CA GLU A 83 6.76 7.94 0.80
C GLU A 83 6.35 7.08 -0.41
N PHE A 84 5.47 6.10 -0.18
CA PHE A 84 5.02 5.19 -1.24
C PHE A 84 4.08 5.87 -2.25
N LEU A 85 3.15 6.69 -1.77
CA LEU A 85 2.17 7.35 -2.63
C LEU A 85 2.74 8.64 -3.19
N ASN A 86 2.58 8.86 -4.49
CA ASN A 86 2.94 10.14 -5.10
C ASN A 86 2.08 11.26 -4.49
N ARG A 87 2.70 12.12 -3.67
CA ARG A 87 2.05 13.23 -2.97
C ARG A 87 1.41 14.27 -3.89
N ARG A 88 1.78 14.31 -5.18
CA ARG A 88 1.12 15.16 -6.18
C ARG A 88 -0.22 14.59 -6.65
N LYS A 89 -0.41 13.28 -6.53
CA LYS A 89 -1.59 12.57 -7.03
C LYS A 89 -2.57 12.17 -5.92
N TYR A 90 -2.06 11.80 -4.75
CA TYR A 90 -2.89 11.29 -3.65
C TYR A 90 -2.68 12.08 -2.37
N ASN A 91 -3.77 12.38 -1.66
CA ASN A 91 -3.74 12.97 -0.33
C ASN A 91 -3.66 11.88 0.75
N VAL A 92 -2.73 12.04 1.70
CA VAL A 92 -2.59 11.12 2.84
C VAL A 92 -2.68 11.93 4.13
N SER A 93 -3.71 11.65 4.91
CA SER A 93 -4.00 12.29 6.20
C SER A 93 -4.10 11.23 7.29
N SER A 94 -3.68 11.56 8.51
CA SER A 94 -3.76 10.67 9.68
C SER A 94 -4.51 11.35 10.80
N TYR A 95 -5.32 10.58 11.54
CA TYR A 95 -6.07 11.03 12.69
C TYR A 95 -5.74 10.14 13.87
N SER A 96 -5.38 10.74 14.99
CA SER A 96 -5.15 10.03 16.26
C SER A 96 -5.68 10.90 17.40
N SER A 97 -6.61 10.39 18.19
CA SER A 97 -6.92 10.98 19.50
C SER A 97 -5.77 10.66 20.46
N CYS A 98 -5.53 11.57 21.41
CA CYS A 98 -4.48 11.44 22.43
C CYS A 98 -4.53 10.10 23.16
#